data_AF-A0A2M4CYD8-F1
#
_entry.id   AF-A0A2M4CYD8-F1
#
_cell.length_a   1.000
_cell.length_b   1.000
_cell.length_c   1.000
_cell.angle_alpha   90.00
_cell.angle_beta   90.00
_cell.angle_gamma   90.00
#
_symmetry.space_group_name_H-M   'P 1'
#
loop_
_entity.id
_entity.type
_entity.pdbx_description
1 polymer ?
#
loop_
_entity_poly.entity_id
_entity_poly.type
_entity_poly.pdbx_seq_one_letter_code
_entity_poly.pdbx_strand_id
1 'polypeptide(L)'
;PEVIMFVKFLLFAAVAHLACAQQPSWDVLVEFGTNFSTLALDTQNEISELYEFNGEIIREFNRELLLELGRMVPQLRAADADFVQQIESAADGVDAECVEYVQELRELFLLFQNWDIQDCAYYAHATLQVDSVTRFLPYAITFLSENTRSISQVIETLGRRNLNDLEGIVDELDDEWDYYQVLAVSFSDFLFDEILLHAPVADAVYLRLVECRETAVEMQESDHEYILSYLADNCE
;
A
#
# COMPACT_ATOMS: atom_id res chain seq x y z
N PRO A 1 -69.17 -33.96 37.57
CA PRO A 1 -67.74 -34.39 37.66
C PRO A 1 -66.99 -34.23 36.33
N GLU A 2 -67.56 -34.70 35.21
CA GLU A 2 -66.92 -34.67 33.88
C GLU A 2 -66.75 -33.25 33.29
N VAL A 3 -67.75 -32.38 33.46
CA VAL A 3 -67.70 -30.99 32.95
C VAL A 3 -66.55 -30.18 33.59
N ILE A 4 -66.27 -30.41 34.88
CA ILE A 4 -65.18 -29.73 35.59
C ILE A 4 -63.81 -30.22 35.11
N MET A 5 -63.70 -31.49 34.70
CA MET A 5 -62.46 -32.07 34.18
C MET A 5 -62.16 -31.52 32.77
N PHE A 6 -63.19 -31.35 31.94
CA PHE A 6 -63.06 -30.80 30.59
C PHE A 6 -62.65 -29.31 30.58
N VAL A 7 -63.22 -28.51 31.48
CA VAL A 7 -62.85 -27.09 31.64
C VAL A 7 -61.41 -26.94 32.14
N LYS A 8 -60.95 -27.80 33.05
CA LYS A 8 -59.55 -27.80 33.50
C LYS A 8 -58.59 -28.19 32.38
N PHE A 9 -58.97 -29.14 31.52
CA PHE A 9 -58.16 -29.55 30.38
C PHE A 9 -58.03 -28.44 29.33
N LEU A 10 -59.12 -27.72 29.05
CA LEU A 10 -59.11 -26.57 28.13
C LEU A 10 -58.28 -25.40 28.68
N LEU A 11 -58.35 -25.13 29.99
CA LEU A 11 -57.51 -24.12 30.63
C LEU A 11 -56.02 -24.51 30.59
N PHE A 12 -55.69 -25.78 30.79
CA PHE A 12 -54.31 -26.26 30.70
C PHE A 12 -53.77 -26.19 29.27
N ALA A 13 -54.59 -26.55 28.28
CA ALA A 13 -54.25 -26.43 26.86
C ALA A 13 -54.10 -24.97 26.43
N ALA A 14 -54.95 -24.06 26.91
CA ALA A 14 -54.83 -22.63 26.65
C ALA A 14 -53.56 -22.03 27.27
N VAL A 15 -53.24 -22.39 28.52
CA VAL A 15 -52.01 -21.95 29.18
C VAL A 15 -50.76 -22.56 28.52
N ALA A 16 -50.81 -23.81 28.08
CA ALA A 16 -49.72 -24.43 27.32
C ALA A 16 -49.52 -23.77 25.95
N HIS A 17 -50.60 -23.41 25.24
CA HIS A 17 -50.52 -22.67 23.98
C HIS A 17 -50.01 -21.24 24.16
N LEU A 18 -50.44 -20.53 25.22
CA LEU A 18 -49.90 -19.21 25.57
C LEU A 18 -48.42 -19.28 25.98
N ALA A 19 -48.01 -20.32 26.71
CA ALA A 19 -46.62 -20.54 27.09
C ALA A 19 -45.72 -20.91 25.90
N CYS A 20 -46.24 -21.64 24.90
CA CYS A 20 -45.53 -21.92 23.65
C CYS A 20 -45.53 -20.72 22.68
N ALA A 21 -46.56 -19.88 22.69
CA ALA A 21 -46.63 -18.67 21.84
C ALA A 21 -45.76 -17.51 22.36
N GLN A 22 -45.32 -17.57 23.61
CA GLN A 22 -44.38 -16.62 24.24
C GLN A 22 -42.92 -17.10 24.20
N GLN A 23 -42.55 -18.03 23.31
CA GLN A 23 -41.13 -18.28 23.08
C GLN A 23 -40.54 -17.08 22.36
N PRO A 24 -39.47 -16.46 22.90
CA PRO A 24 -38.72 -15.44 22.19
C PRO A 24 -38.26 -16.04 20.84
N SER A 25 -38.64 -15.43 19.72
CA SER A 25 -38.32 -15.98 18.40
C SER A 25 -36.84 -15.75 18.13
N TRP A 26 -36.05 -16.81 18.29
CA TRP A 26 -34.61 -16.85 17.97
C TRP A 26 -34.31 -16.57 16.48
N ASP A 27 -35.35 -16.53 15.64
CA ASP A 27 -35.28 -16.12 14.22
C ASP A 27 -34.64 -14.74 14.03
N VAL A 28 -34.83 -13.81 14.96
CA VAL A 28 -34.20 -12.47 14.91
C VAL A 28 -32.66 -12.57 14.96
N LEU A 29 -32.10 -13.56 15.67
CA LEU A 29 -30.66 -13.75 15.72
C LEU A 29 -30.10 -14.32 14.42
N VAL A 30 -30.90 -15.11 13.71
CA VAL A 30 -30.54 -15.61 12.37
C VAL A 30 -30.54 -14.46 11.37
N GLU A 31 -31.47 -13.52 11.50
CA GLU A 31 -31.50 -12.29 10.71
C GLU A 31 -30.26 -11.43 10.96
N PHE A 32 -29.90 -11.14 12.22
CA PHE A 32 -28.65 -10.45 12.54
C PHE A 32 -27.42 -11.16 11.97
N GLY A 33 -27.33 -12.49 12.15
CA GLY A 33 -26.20 -13.27 11.62
C GLY A 33 -26.09 -13.18 10.09
N THR A 34 -27.23 -13.16 9.40
CA THR A 34 -27.30 -12.96 7.95
C THR A 34 -26.85 -11.55 7.58
N ASN A 35 -27.37 -10.53 8.27
CA ASN A 35 -27.04 -9.12 8.03
C ASN A 35 -25.54 -8.84 8.23
N PHE A 36 -24.94 -9.29 9.34
CA PHE A 36 -23.50 -9.18 9.57
C PHE A 36 -22.69 -9.90 8.49
N SER A 37 -23.09 -11.11 8.12
CA SER A 37 -22.37 -11.87 7.08
C SER A 37 -22.44 -11.19 5.71
N THR A 38 -23.60 -10.65 5.34
CA THR A 38 -23.79 -9.91 4.09
C THR A 38 -22.95 -8.64 4.09
N LEU A 39 -23.06 -7.81 5.13
CA LEU A 39 -22.27 -6.58 5.26
C LEU A 39 -20.77 -6.89 5.19
N ALA A 40 -20.34 -7.99 5.83
CA ALA A 40 -18.95 -8.38 5.83
C ALA A 40 -18.45 -8.81 4.45
N LEU A 41 -19.27 -9.54 3.69
CA LEU A 41 -18.94 -9.95 2.32
C LEU A 41 -18.86 -8.74 1.38
N ASP A 42 -19.82 -7.82 1.48
CA ASP A 42 -19.85 -6.60 0.66
C ASP A 42 -18.61 -5.74 0.95
N THR A 43 -18.32 -5.50 2.22
CA THR A 43 -17.13 -4.79 2.69
C THR A 43 -15.83 -5.46 2.22
N GLN A 44 -15.75 -6.79 2.30
CA GLN A 44 -14.58 -7.55 1.87
C GLN A 44 -14.31 -7.37 0.37
N ASN A 45 -15.37 -7.37 -0.46
CA ASN A 45 -15.23 -7.19 -1.90
C ASN A 45 -14.72 -5.78 -2.22
N GLU A 46 -15.26 -4.76 -1.56
CA GLU A 46 -14.83 -3.37 -1.75
C GLU A 46 -13.38 -3.15 -1.32
N ILE A 47 -12.96 -3.69 -0.17
CA ILE A 47 -11.55 -3.65 0.25
C ILE A 47 -10.66 -4.35 -0.79
N SER A 48 -11.10 -5.49 -1.34
CA SER A 48 -10.35 -6.20 -2.38
C SER A 48 -10.19 -5.36 -3.67
N GLU A 49 -11.23 -4.65 -4.11
CA GLU A 49 -11.15 -3.72 -5.25
C GLU A 49 -10.15 -2.58 -4.99
N LEU A 50 -10.18 -2.00 -3.79
CA LEU A 50 -9.23 -0.96 -3.39
C LEU A 50 -7.78 -1.49 -3.31
N TYR A 51 -7.59 -2.73 -2.86
CA TYR A 51 -6.28 -3.40 -2.88
C TYR A 51 -5.72 -3.53 -4.29
N GLU A 52 -6.56 -3.92 -5.25
CA GLU A 52 -6.17 -4.04 -6.66
C GLU A 52 -5.81 -2.66 -7.22
N PHE A 53 -6.66 -1.66 -7.00
CA PHE A 53 -6.42 -0.29 -7.45
C PHE A 53 -5.13 0.30 -6.86
N ASN A 54 -4.89 0.12 -5.56
CA ASN A 54 -3.64 0.51 -4.91
C ASN A 54 -2.41 -0.14 -5.59
N GLY A 55 -2.52 -1.43 -5.90
CA GLY A 55 -1.46 -2.17 -6.59
C GLY A 55 -1.20 -1.69 -8.01
N GLU A 56 -2.22 -1.26 -8.74
CA GLU A 56 -2.10 -0.67 -10.08
C GLU A 56 -1.37 0.67 -10.05
N ILE A 57 -1.75 1.56 -9.14
CA ILE A 57 -1.12 2.89 -8.97
C ILE A 57 0.37 2.72 -8.63
N ILE A 58 0.70 1.89 -7.63
CA ILE A 58 2.10 1.64 -7.24
C ILE A 58 2.91 1.04 -8.41
N ARG A 59 2.30 0.14 -9.18
CA ARG A 59 2.97 -0.49 -10.33
C ARG A 59 3.29 0.52 -11.43
N GLU A 60 2.34 1.39 -11.77
CA GLU A 60 2.56 2.39 -12.81
C GLU A 60 3.64 3.39 -12.37
N PHE A 61 3.62 3.80 -11.11
CA PHE A 61 4.65 4.68 -10.58
C PHE A 61 6.04 4.04 -10.62
N ASN A 62 6.17 2.78 -10.18
CA ASN A 62 7.43 2.04 -10.25
C ASN A 62 7.93 1.88 -11.69
N ARG A 63 7.01 1.69 -12.66
CA ARG A 63 7.35 1.63 -14.08
C ARG A 63 7.98 2.94 -14.55
N GLU A 64 7.40 4.09 -14.22
CA GLU A 64 7.93 5.40 -14.63
C GLU A 64 9.30 5.68 -14.00
N LEU A 65 9.52 5.35 -12.72
CA LEU A 65 10.85 5.49 -12.10
C LEU A 65 11.91 4.62 -12.78
N LEU A 66 11.57 3.38 -13.13
CA LEU A 66 12.47 2.49 -13.86
C LEU A 66 12.79 3.01 -15.25
N LEU A 67 11.83 3.69 -15.91
CA LEU A 67 12.09 4.35 -17.19
C LEU A 67 13.06 5.51 -17.05
N GLU A 68 12.96 6.32 -15.99
CA GLU A 68 13.93 7.40 -15.76
C GLU A 68 15.35 6.87 -15.54
N LEU A 69 15.52 5.88 -14.68
CA LEU A 69 16.80 5.19 -14.49
C LEU A 69 17.28 4.54 -15.80
N GLY A 70 16.36 3.96 -16.56
CA GLY A 70 16.61 3.34 -17.87
C GLY A 70 17.04 4.32 -18.96
N ARG A 71 16.73 5.62 -18.84
CA ARG A 71 17.23 6.67 -19.73
C ARG A 71 18.61 7.17 -19.30
N MET A 72 18.81 7.29 -17.99
CA MET A 72 20.05 7.79 -17.39
C MET A 72 21.27 6.92 -17.71
N VAL A 73 21.18 5.61 -17.45
CA VAL A 73 22.35 4.72 -17.59
C VAL A 73 22.90 4.67 -19.03
N PRO A 74 22.07 4.54 -20.10
CA PRO A 74 22.57 4.59 -21.46
C PRO A 74 23.18 5.94 -21.84
N GLN A 75 22.61 7.05 -21.36
CA GLN A 75 23.13 8.39 -21.62
C GLN A 75 24.54 8.55 -21.06
N LEU A 76 24.75 8.20 -19.79
CA LEU A 76 26.05 8.31 -19.13
C LEU A 76 27.11 7.40 -19.78
N ARG A 77 26.71 6.19 -20.22
CA ARG A 77 27.59 5.27 -20.96
C ARG A 77 27.99 5.81 -22.33
N ALA A 78 27.06 6.46 -23.04
CA ALA A 78 27.36 7.06 -24.33
C ALA A 78 28.35 8.23 -24.17
N ALA A 79 28.13 9.08 -23.15
CA ALA A 79 29.04 10.18 -22.83
C ALA A 79 30.46 9.68 -22.49
N ASP A 80 30.58 8.62 -21.69
CA ASP A 80 31.88 8.00 -21.38
C ASP A 80 32.56 7.42 -22.64
N ALA A 81 31.80 6.75 -23.52
CA ALA A 81 32.36 6.21 -24.76
C ALA A 81 32.87 7.31 -25.72
N ASP A 82 32.20 8.46 -25.77
CA ASP A 82 32.65 9.63 -26.52
C ASP A 82 33.87 10.29 -25.87
N PHE A 83 33.93 10.32 -24.54
CA PHE A 83 35.09 10.82 -23.79
C PHE A 83 36.34 9.96 -24.03
N VAL A 84 36.21 8.62 -24.05
CA VAL A 84 37.32 7.71 -24.40
C VAL A 84 37.88 8.03 -25.79
N GLN A 85 37.01 8.24 -26.79
CA GLN A 85 37.44 8.60 -28.14
C GLN A 85 38.19 9.95 -28.18
N GLN A 86 37.81 10.90 -27.32
CA GLN A 86 38.53 12.18 -27.20
C GLN A 86 39.93 11.98 -26.61
N ILE A 87 40.08 11.15 -25.57
CA ILE A 87 41.40 10.79 -25.02
C ILE A 87 42.26 10.13 -26.09
N GLU A 88 41.74 9.12 -26.79
CA GLU A 88 42.47 8.40 -27.85
C GLU A 88 42.90 9.33 -28.99
N SER A 89 42.05 10.28 -29.38
CA SER A 89 42.35 11.24 -30.44
C SER A 89 43.43 12.25 -30.05
N ALA A 90 43.54 12.58 -28.76
CA ALA A 90 44.56 13.49 -28.24
C ALA A 90 45.91 12.79 -28.00
N ALA A 91 45.93 11.46 -27.86
CA ALA A 91 47.10 10.68 -27.46
C ALA A 91 48.32 10.82 -28.40
N ASP A 92 48.11 11.06 -29.70
CA ASP A 92 49.20 11.21 -30.68
C ASP A 92 50.06 12.47 -30.45
N GLY A 93 49.58 13.44 -29.66
CA GLY A 93 50.25 14.70 -29.36
C GLY A 93 50.73 14.85 -27.91
N VAL A 94 50.58 13.81 -27.09
CA VAL A 94 50.76 13.83 -25.63
C VAL A 94 51.68 12.68 -25.21
N ASP A 95 52.44 12.86 -24.13
CA ASP A 95 53.30 11.81 -23.59
C ASP A 95 52.49 10.64 -23.05
N ALA A 96 53.02 9.42 -23.21
CA ALA A 96 52.34 8.19 -22.79
C ALA A 96 52.02 8.17 -21.28
N GLU A 97 52.87 8.78 -20.44
CA GLU A 97 52.64 8.92 -19.00
C GLU A 97 51.41 9.79 -18.69
N CYS A 98 51.23 10.89 -19.42
CA CYS A 98 50.05 11.74 -19.26
C CYS A 98 48.77 11.04 -19.74
N VAL A 99 48.85 10.28 -20.84
CA VAL A 99 47.72 9.46 -21.31
C VAL A 99 47.34 8.40 -20.27
N GLU A 100 48.31 7.72 -19.67
CA GLU A 100 48.09 6.73 -18.61
C GLU A 100 47.43 7.40 -17.38
N TYR A 101 47.95 8.55 -16.94
CA TYR A 101 47.37 9.31 -15.83
C TYR A 101 45.91 9.71 -16.06
N VAL A 102 45.59 10.20 -17.26
CA VAL A 102 44.22 10.57 -17.63
C VAL A 102 43.28 9.36 -17.68
N GLN A 103 43.77 8.20 -18.13
CA GLN A 103 43.00 6.96 -18.08
C GLN A 103 42.73 6.50 -16.65
N GLU A 104 43.70 6.61 -15.74
CA GLU A 104 43.50 6.32 -14.31
C GLU A 104 42.48 7.26 -13.68
N LEU A 105 42.54 8.56 -14.00
CA LEU A 105 41.53 9.53 -13.54
C LEU A 105 40.14 9.15 -14.06
N ARG A 106 39.99 8.82 -15.33
CA ARG A 106 38.72 8.35 -15.88
C ARG A 106 38.17 7.16 -15.09
N GLU A 107 38.99 6.15 -14.80
CA GLU A 107 38.54 4.98 -14.03
C GLU A 107 38.07 5.35 -12.63
N LEU A 108 38.74 6.30 -11.96
CA LEU A 108 38.33 6.82 -10.66
C LEU A 108 36.99 7.56 -10.74
N PHE A 109 36.81 8.46 -11.71
CA PHE A 109 35.59 9.24 -11.84
C PHE A 109 34.40 8.38 -12.30
N LEU A 110 34.65 7.33 -13.09
CA LEU A 110 33.62 6.31 -13.38
C LEU A 110 33.12 5.58 -12.13
N LEU A 111 33.95 5.40 -11.10
CA LEU A 111 33.49 4.85 -9.83
C LEU A 111 32.48 5.80 -9.16
N PHE A 112 32.76 7.10 -9.14
CA PHE A 112 31.84 8.10 -8.60
C PHE A 112 30.54 8.17 -9.40
N GLN A 113 30.61 8.15 -10.73
CA GLN A 113 29.42 8.10 -11.57
C GLN A 113 28.52 6.89 -11.27
N ASN A 114 29.13 5.72 -11.01
CA ASN A 114 28.38 4.54 -10.60
C ASN A 114 27.72 4.69 -9.23
N TRP A 115 28.32 5.47 -8.32
CA TRP A 115 27.71 5.82 -7.04
C TRP A 115 26.55 6.79 -7.23
N ASP A 116 26.68 7.81 -8.08
CA ASP A 116 25.58 8.74 -8.37
C ASP A 116 24.36 8.01 -8.92
N ILE A 117 24.56 7.05 -9.83
CA ILE A 117 23.48 6.19 -10.33
C ILE A 117 22.81 5.40 -9.21
N GLN A 118 23.61 4.79 -8.33
CA GLN A 118 23.10 4.00 -7.21
C GLN A 118 22.35 4.86 -6.20
N ASP A 119 22.86 6.05 -5.89
CA ASP A 119 22.28 6.98 -4.95
C ASP A 119 20.93 7.51 -5.47
N CYS A 120 20.84 7.90 -6.74
CA CYS A 120 19.56 8.29 -7.35
C CYS A 120 18.49 7.19 -7.19
N ALA A 121 18.86 5.93 -7.47
CA ALA A 121 17.95 4.80 -7.31
C ALA A 121 17.61 4.51 -5.84
N TYR A 122 18.61 4.59 -4.95
CA TYR A 122 18.47 4.32 -3.53
C TYR A 122 17.52 5.31 -2.85
N TYR A 123 17.69 6.62 -3.07
CA TYR A 123 16.84 7.62 -2.43
C TYR A 123 15.38 7.54 -2.91
N ALA A 124 15.17 7.25 -4.20
CA ALA A 124 13.84 7.00 -4.73
C ALA A 124 13.20 5.76 -4.07
N HIS A 125 13.95 4.66 -3.99
CA HIS A 125 13.50 3.43 -3.33
C HIS A 125 13.19 3.62 -1.85
N ALA A 126 14.10 4.24 -1.09
CA ALA A 126 13.95 4.42 0.36
C ALA A 126 12.69 5.21 0.71
N THR A 127 12.40 6.27 -0.05
CA THR A 127 11.19 7.08 0.13
C THR A 127 9.93 6.27 -0.15
N LEU A 128 9.91 5.53 -1.27
CA LEU A 128 8.77 4.69 -1.63
C LEU A 128 8.54 3.52 -0.68
N GLN A 129 9.62 2.96 -0.14
CA GLN A 129 9.51 1.89 0.83
C GLN A 129 8.72 2.36 2.06
N VAL A 130 9.07 3.54 2.60
CA VAL A 130 8.37 4.14 3.74
C VAL A 130 6.90 4.35 3.41
N ASP A 131 6.60 4.92 2.25
CA ASP A 131 5.23 5.17 1.82
C ASP A 131 4.42 3.86 1.66
N SER A 132 5.00 2.83 1.02
CA SER A 132 4.31 1.54 0.82
C SER A 132 3.93 0.82 2.12
N VAL A 133 4.71 0.98 3.20
CA VAL A 133 4.47 0.26 4.47
C VAL A 133 3.66 1.07 5.49
N THR A 134 3.47 2.37 5.29
CA THR A 134 2.81 3.26 6.26
C THR A 134 1.44 3.77 5.83
N ARG A 135 1.02 3.49 4.59
CA ARG A 135 -0.25 3.94 4.01
C ARG A 135 -1.34 2.87 4.07
N PHE A 136 -1.99 2.60 2.94
CA PHE A 136 -3.13 1.72 2.75
C PHE A 136 -3.08 0.39 3.54
N LEU A 137 -1.97 -0.34 3.47
CA LEU A 137 -1.86 -1.73 3.97
C LEU A 137 -2.19 -1.88 5.47
N PRO A 138 -1.51 -1.16 6.40
CA PRO A 138 -1.85 -1.19 7.83
C PRO A 138 -3.34 -0.99 8.12
N TYR A 139 -3.96 0.01 7.49
CA TYR A 139 -5.36 0.33 7.73
C TYR A 139 -6.30 -0.72 7.16
N ALA A 140 -6.03 -1.19 5.95
CA ALA A 140 -6.84 -2.22 5.31
C ALA A 140 -6.81 -3.53 6.13
N ILE A 141 -5.67 -3.89 6.71
CA ILE A 141 -5.56 -5.05 7.62
C ILE A 141 -6.43 -4.85 8.87
N THR A 142 -6.41 -3.66 9.48
CA THR A 142 -7.27 -3.35 10.63
C THR A 142 -8.75 -3.47 10.26
N PHE A 143 -9.19 -2.88 9.15
CA PHE A 143 -10.58 -2.97 8.72
C PHE A 143 -11.00 -4.41 8.38
N LEU A 144 -10.14 -5.19 7.71
CA LEU A 144 -10.42 -6.61 7.45
C LEU A 144 -10.57 -7.43 8.73
N SER A 145 -9.78 -7.11 9.77
CA SER A 145 -9.88 -7.76 11.07
C SER A 145 -11.23 -7.44 11.75
N GLU A 146 -11.61 -6.17 11.81
CA GLU A 146 -12.91 -5.75 12.37
C GLU A 146 -14.08 -6.32 11.56
N ASN A 147 -13.96 -6.32 10.24
CA ASN A 147 -14.94 -6.90 9.34
C ASN A 147 -15.15 -8.40 9.59
N THR A 148 -14.05 -9.15 9.75
CA THR A 148 -14.11 -10.59 10.08
C THR A 148 -14.76 -10.84 11.44
N ARG A 149 -14.52 -9.96 12.41
CA ARG A 149 -15.12 -10.05 13.75
C ARG A 149 -16.65 -9.92 13.69
N SER A 150 -17.18 -9.03 12.85
CA SER A 150 -18.62 -8.80 12.72
C SER A 150 -19.42 -10.09 12.45
N ILE A 151 -18.86 -11.02 11.67
CA ILE A 151 -19.48 -12.31 11.32
C ILE A 151 -19.78 -13.15 12.58
N SER A 152 -18.95 -13.02 13.63
CA SER A 152 -19.10 -13.75 14.88
C SER A 152 -19.90 -12.99 15.94
N GLN A 153 -20.36 -11.78 15.66
CA GLN A 153 -20.93 -10.88 16.67
C GLN A 153 -22.13 -11.48 17.41
N VAL A 154 -23.03 -12.17 16.70
CA VAL A 154 -24.18 -12.85 17.33
C VAL A 154 -23.71 -13.87 18.37
N ILE A 155 -22.68 -14.66 18.07
CA ILE A 155 -22.15 -15.65 19.00
C ILE A 155 -21.40 -14.98 20.16
N GLU A 156 -20.67 -13.89 19.89
CA GLU A 156 -20.00 -13.10 20.93
C GLU A 156 -21.01 -12.55 21.94
N THR A 157 -22.08 -11.91 21.48
CA THR A 157 -23.14 -11.36 22.34
C THR A 157 -23.83 -12.46 23.16
N LEU A 158 -24.15 -13.62 22.55
CA LEU A 158 -24.71 -14.77 23.27
C LEU A 158 -23.75 -15.35 24.32
N GLY A 159 -22.44 -15.29 24.08
CA GLY A 159 -21.43 -15.72 25.03
C GLY A 159 -21.27 -14.78 26.24
N ARG A 160 -21.64 -13.50 26.09
CA ARG A 160 -21.49 -12.46 27.13
C ARG A 160 -22.78 -12.19 27.90
N ARG A 161 -23.95 -12.30 27.28
CA ARG A 161 -25.25 -11.96 27.87
C ARG A 161 -25.99 -13.15 28.49
N ASN A 162 -27.00 -12.84 29.29
CA ASN A 162 -27.93 -13.83 29.84
C ASN A 162 -28.91 -14.28 28.75
N LEU A 163 -28.93 -15.57 28.42
CA LEU A 163 -29.78 -16.13 27.35
C LEU A 163 -31.30 -16.01 27.61
N ASN A 164 -31.71 -15.69 28.84
CA ASN A 164 -33.11 -15.44 29.16
C ASN A 164 -33.55 -13.98 28.91
N ASP A 165 -32.60 -13.10 28.59
CA ASP A 165 -32.80 -11.68 28.30
C ASP A 165 -32.67 -11.43 26.80
N LEU A 166 -33.66 -11.88 26.01
CA LEU A 166 -33.61 -11.70 24.55
C LEU A 166 -33.65 -10.22 24.16
N GLU A 167 -34.43 -9.40 24.86
CA GLU A 167 -34.53 -7.95 24.59
C GLU A 167 -33.14 -7.31 24.70
N GLY A 168 -32.42 -7.55 25.80
CA GLY A 168 -31.07 -7.03 25.94
C GLY A 168 -30.05 -7.60 24.95
N ILE A 169 -30.24 -8.83 24.44
CA ILE A 169 -29.42 -9.38 23.35
C ILE A 169 -29.69 -8.63 22.05
N VAL A 170 -30.96 -8.40 21.71
CA VAL A 170 -31.35 -7.69 20.50
C VAL A 170 -30.86 -6.24 20.54
N ASP A 171 -31.03 -5.55 21.67
CA ASP A 171 -30.55 -4.17 21.83
C ASP A 171 -29.02 -4.06 21.61
N GLU A 172 -28.22 -4.99 22.14
CA GLU A 172 -26.77 -5.00 21.90
C GLU A 172 -26.43 -5.31 20.43
N LEU A 173 -27.16 -6.22 19.79
CA LEU A 173 -26.91 -6.55 18.39
C LEU A 173 -27.31 -5.41 17.45
N ASP A 174 -28.34 -4.64 17.79
CA ASP A 174 -28.70 -3.41 17.07
C ASP A 174 -27.60 -2.36 17.22
N ASP A 175 -27.08 -2.12 18.43
CA ASP A 175 -25.96 -1.19 18.66
C ASP A 175 -24.70 -1.59 17.87
N GLU A 176 -24.38 -2.89 17.85
CA GLU A 176 -23.24 -3.42 17.11
C GLU A 176 -23.46 -3.37 15.60
N TRP A 177 -24.70 -3.60 15.15
CA TRP A 177 -25.09 -3.46 13.75
C TRP A 177 -24.90 -2.02 13.25
N ASP A 178 -25.35 -1.04 14.01
CA ASP A 178 -25.13 0.38 13.72
C ASP A 178 -23.64 0.71 13.67
N TYR A 179 -22.84 0.20 14.62
CA TYR A 179 -21.39 0.36 14.61
C TYR A 179 -20.75 -0.18 13.32
N TYR A 180 -21.08 -1.41 12.93
CA TYR A 180 -20.48 -2.03 11.75
C TYR A 180 -20.95 -1.39 10.44
N GLN A 181 -22.19 -0.90 10.34
CA GLN A 181 -22.64 -0.13 9.18
C GLN A 181 -21.85 1.17 9.03
N VAL A 182 -21.65 1.91 10.12
CA VAL A 182 -20.88 3.16 10.10
C VAL A 182 -19.42 2.87 9.76
N LEU A 183 -18.85 1.80 10.33
CA LEU A 183 -17.50 1.36 10.02
C LEU A 183 -17.37 1.02 8.54
N ALA A 184 -18.34 0.30 7.98
CA ALA A 184 -18.39 -0.11 6.58
C ALA A 184 -18.32 1.11 5.63
N VAL A 185 -19.16 2.12 5.87
CA VAL A 185 -19.15 3.32 5.03
C VAL A 185 -17.85 4.12 5.21
N SER A 186 -17.40 4.29 6.45
CA SER A 186 -16.22 5.13 6.74
C SER A 186 -14.89 4.53 6.26
N PHE A 187 -14.75 3.20 6.22
CA PHE A 187 -13.49 2.60 5.78
C PHE A 187 -13.23 2.84 4.30
N SER A 188 -14.25 2.80 3.44
CA SER A 188 -14.03 2.87 1.99
C SER A 188 -13.46 4.23 1.60
N ASP A 189 -14.09 5.30 2.10
CA ASP A 189 -13.62 6.69 1.93
C ASP A 189 -12.20 6.85 2.50
N PHE A 190 -11.95 6.32 3.69
CA PHE A 190 -10.64 6.42 4.34
C PHE A 190 -9.55 5.69 3.56
N LEU A 191 -9.79 4.46 3.13
CA LEU A 191 -8.82 3.66 2.38
C LEU A 191 -8.55 4.28 1.01
N PHE A 192 -9.57 4.84 0.36
CA PHE A 192 -9.40 5.57 -0.88
C PHE A 192 -8.55 6.83 -0.68
N ASP A 193 -8.79 7.60 0.39
CA ASP A 193 -7.95 8.75 0.75
C ASP A 193 -6.48 8.34 0.98
N GLU A 194 -6.23 7.22 1.68
CA GLU A 194 -4.88 6.69 1.84
C GLU A 194 -4.20 6.34 0.51
N ILE A 195 -4.95 5.83 -0.48
CA ILE A 195 -4.42 5.60 -1.83
C ILE A 195 -4.08 6.93 -2.51
N LEU A 196 -4.93 7.95 -2.40
CA LEU A 196 -4.67 9.27 -2.99
C LEU A 196 -3.43 9.94 -2.41
N LEU A 197 -3.10 9.66 -1.15
CA LEU A 197 -1.89 10.18 -0.50
C LEU A 197 -0.58 9.62 -1.09
N HIS A 198 -0.62 8.57 -1.90
CA HIS A 198 0.53 8.14 -2.70
C HIS A 198 0.95 9.18 -3.75
N ALA A 199 -0.01 9.92 -4.33
CA ALA A 199 0.26 10.86 -5.43
C ALA A 199 1.28 11.96 -5.08
N PRO A 200 1.15 12.74 -3.99
CA PRO A 200 2.14 13.77 -3.67
C PRO A 200 3.53 13.20 -3.35
N VAL A 201 3.61 11.98 -2.80
CA VAL A 201 4.89 11.31 -2.56
C VAL A 201 5.52 10.87 -3.88
N ALA A 202 4.72 10.28 -4.75
CA ALA A 202 5.11 9.88 -6.10
C ALA A 202 5.67 11.07 -6.90
N ASP A 203 4.93 12.18 -6.95
CA ASP A 203 5.37 13.40 -7.65
C ASP A 203 6.70 13.91 -7.12
N ALA A 204 6.85 13.97 -5.78
CA ALA A 204 8.09 14.45 -5.16
C ALA A 204 9.28 13.52 -5.46
N VAL A 205 9.08 12.19 -5.41
CA VAL A 205 10.11 11.20 -5.72
C VAL A 205 10.50 11.27 -7.20
N TYR A 206 9.53 11.39 -8.10
CA TYR A 206 9.78 11.51 -9.54
C TYR A 206 10.60 12.76 -9.86
N LEU A 207 10.18 13.92 -9.36
CA LEU A 207 10.90 15.18 -9.57
C LEU A 207 12.34 15.10 -9.05
N ARG A 208 12.53 14.51 -7.86
CA ARG A 208 13.87 14.33 -7.29
C ARG A 208 14.73 13.38 -8.11
N LEU A 209 14.14 12.32 -8.67
CA LEU A 209 14.86 11.39 -9.55
C LEU A 209 15.28 12.08 -10.86
N VAL A 210 14.40 12.89 -11.44
CA VAL A 210 14.71 13.69 -12.64
C VAL A 210 15.85 14.67 -12.36
N GLU A 211 15.78 15.41 -11.25
CA GLU A 211 16.85 16.33 -10.82
C GLU A 211 18.17 15.59 -10.57
N CYS A 212 18.12 14.44 -9.91
CA CYS A 212 19.30 13.60 -9.64
C CYS A 212 19.95 13.11 -10.94
N ARG A 213 19.13 12.67 -11.91
CA ARG A 213 19.61 12.28 -13.24
C ARG A 213 20.31 13.43 -13.95
N GLU A 214 19.68 14.60 -14.00
CA GLU A 214 20.22 15.77 -14.69
C GLU A 214 21.53 16.21 -14.04
N THR A 215 21.57 16.27 -12.71
CA THR A 215 22.78 16.56 -11.95
C THR A 215 23.89 15.54 -12.21
N ALA A 216 23.57 14.24 -12.26
CA ALA A 216 24.56 13.20 -12.52
C ALA A 216 25.15 13.29 -13.94
N VAL A 217 24.38 13.76 -14.92
CA VAL A 217 24.88 14.03 -16.28
C VAL A 217 25.78 15.26 -16.29
N GLU A 218 25.35 16.35 -15.66
CA GLU A 218 26.13 17.59 -15.58
C GLU A 218 27.48 17.37 -14.86
N MET A 219 27.47 16.57 -13.78
CA MET A 219 28.69 16.19 -13.07
C MET A 219 29.64 15.39 -13.97
N GLN A 220 29.14 14.40 -14.69
CA GLN A 220 29.96 13.62 -15.63
C GLN A 220 30.61 14.50 -16.69
N GLU A 221 29.85 15.42 -17.29
CA GLU A 221 30.36 16.35 -18.30
C GLU A 221 31.46 17.25 -17.72
N SER A 222 31.23 17.81 -16.53
CA SER A 222 32.23 18.60 -15.81
C SER A 222 33.50 17.79 -15.48
N ASP A 223 33.35 16.52 -15.10
CA ASP A 223 34.48 15.64 -14.80
C ASP A 223 35.28 15.32 -16.06
N HIS A 224 34.60 15.05 -17.18
CA HIS A 224 35.26 14.87 -18.48
C HIS A 224 36.03 16.13 -18.91
N GLU A 225 35.45 17.32 -18.80
CA GLU A 225 36.12 18.58 -19.10
C GLU A 225 37.36 18.80 -18.22
N TYR A 226 37.22 18.54 -16.92
CA TYR A 226 38.33 18.60 -15.97
C TYR A 226 39.46 17.64 -16.35
N ILE A 227 39.15 16.38 -16.67
CA ILE A 227 40.17 15.40 -17.05
C ILE A 227 40.83 15.76 -18.40
N LEU A 228 40.04 16.19 -19.40
CA LEU A 228 40.59 16.62 -20.70
C LEU A 228 41.53 17.82 -20.57
N SER A 229 41.34 18.66 -19.54
CA SER A 229 42.21 19.82 -19.32
C SER A 229 43.68 19.42 -19.08
N TYR A 230 43.94 18.27 -18.47
CA TYR A 230 45.30 17.72 -18.29
C TYR A 230 45.94 17.29 -19.62
N LEU A 231 45.17 16.83 -20.59
CA LEU A 231 45.71 16.52 -21.92
C LEU A 231 46.14 17.80 -22.66
N ALA A 232 45.55 18.95 -22.36
CA ALA A 232 45.82 20.20 -23.05
C ALA A 232 47.20 20.79 -22.73
N ASP A 233 47.77 20.47 -21.56
CA ASP A 233 49.09 20.92 -21.11
C ASP A 233 50.11 19.78 -20.91
N ASN A 234 49.80 18.57 -21.40
CA ASN A 234 50.63 17.38 -21.22
C ASN A 234 50.83 17.01 -19.73
N CYS A 235 49.82 17.28 -18.90
CA CYS A 235 49.79 17.01 -17.47
C CYS A 235 50.85 17.80 -16.67
N GLU A 236 51.17 19.03 -17.09
CA GLU A 236 52.18 19.93 -16.47
C GLU A 236 51.60 21.00 -15.53
#